data_AF-A0A3F3PWF6-F1
#
_entry.id   AF-A0A3F3PWF6-F1
#
_cell.length_a   1.000
_cell.length_b   1.000
_cell.length_c   1.000
_cell.angle_alpha   90.00
_cell.angle_beta   90.00
_cell.angle_gamma   90.00
#
_symmetry.space_group_name_H-M   'P 1'
#
loop_
_entity.id
_entity.type
_entity.pdbx_description
1 polymer ?
#
loop_
_entity_poly.entity_id
_entity_poly.type
_entity_poly.pdbx_seq_one_letter_code
_entity_poly.pdbx_strand_id
1 'polypeptide(L)'
;MWEPVALPFQSSHHLPTPLPTINEIRACTNVLWEARGSKVVAVNNNIVVKYGVRVETWEGQALIYLEQCVPEVLAPRLYAMHCESDERFLVMQRIHGVPLNSLWSSLAPSEKDDIITKLQQVFDAMRKAECPWPDFFGGLDGGPLPHYLFYSQRGDDHEGFLGPFSNESAFVTGLVENYRALIEKKQTSRL
;
A
#
# COMPACT_ATOMS: atom_id res chain seq x y z
N MET A 1 19.07 -7.53 5.73
CA MET A 1 18.15 -8.16 4.75
C MET A 1 16.77 -8.06 5.37
N TRP A 2 15.80 -7.49 4.66
CA TRP A 2 14.44 -7.36 5.16
C TRP A 2 13.79 -8.74 5.28
N GLU A 3 13.04 -8.93 6.37
CA GLU A 3 12.26 -10.13 6.61
C GLU A 3 10.79 -9.70 6.78
N PRO A 4 9.88 -10.15 5.91
CA PRO A 4 8.47 -9.82 6.03
C PRO A 4 7.90 -10.30 7.36
N VAL A 5 7.06 -9.48 7.99
CA VAL A 5 6.42 -9.89 9.25
C VAL A 5 5.33 -10.93 9.00
N ALA A 6 5.22 -11.92 9.89
CA ALA A 6 4.12 -12.87 9.86
C ALA A 6 2.82 -12.26 10.39
N LEU A 7 1.68 -12.83 9.98
CA LEU A 7 0.39 -12.54 10.58
C LEU A 7 0.05 -13.53 11.71
N PRO A 8 -0.62 -13.07 12.79
CA PRO A 8 -0.93 -11.67 13.08
C PRO A 8 0.32 -10.86 13.47
N PHE A 9 0.36 -9.61 13.04
CA PHE A 9 1.39 -8.64 13.43
C PHE A 9 0.82 -7.66 14.46
N GLN A 10 1.61 -7.38 15.49
CA GLN A 10 1.38 -6.29 16.43
C GLN A 10 2.68 -5.57 16.70
N SER A 11 2.65 -4.24 16.62
CA SER A 11 3.80 -3.39 16.90
C SER A 11 4.23 -3.50 18.36
N SER A 12 5.54 -3.50 18.60
CA SER A 12 6.14 -3.44 19.94
C SER A 12 6.11 -2.03 20.54
N HIS A 13 5.70 -1.01 19.79
CA HIS A 13 5.61 0.36 20.29
C HIS A 13 4.47 0.52 21.30
N HIS A 14 4.69 1.37 22.31
CA HIS A 14 3.64 1.72 23.26
C HIS A 14 2.49 2.44 22.54
N LEU A 15 1.32 1.81 22.51
CA LEU A 15 0.14 2.38 21.86
C LEU A 15 -0.47 3.47 22.75
N PRO A 16 -0.89 4.61 22.18
CA PRO A 16 -1.55 5.67 22.95
C PRO A 16 -2.92 5.26 23.48
N THR A 17 -3.56 4.27 22.85
CA THR A 17 -4.85 3.68 23.25
C THR A 17 -4.83 2.18 22.96
N PRO A 18 -5.65 1.36 23.64
CA PRO A 18 -5.85 -0.04 23.27
C PRO A 18 -6.22 -0.21 21.80
N LEU A 19 -5.80 -1.33 21.20
CA LEU A 19 -6.22 -1.69 19.84
C LEU A 19 -7.74 -1.95 19.82
N PRO A 20 -8.46 -1.47 18.80
CA PRO A 20 -9.89 -1.74 18.69
C PRO A 20 -10.14 -3.20 18.31
N THR A 21 -11.23 -3.75 18.83
CA THR A 21 -11.75 -5.05 18.44
C THR A 21 -12.37 -5.00 17.05
N ILE A 22 -12.49 -6.15 16.39
CA ILE A 22 -13.14 -6.25 15.07
C ILE A 22 -14.59 -5.76 15.13
N ASN A 23 -15.31 -6.04 16.22
CA ASN A 23 -16.68 -5.56 16.41
C ASN A 23 -16.75 -4.03 16.47
N GLU A 24 -15.82 -3.39 17.19
CA GLU A 24 -15.74 -1.92 17.23
C GLU A 24 -15.38 -1.33 15.86
N ILE A 25 -14.47 -1.97 15.11
CA ILE A 25 -14.10 -1.57 13.75
C ILE A 25 -15.32 -1.64 12.82
N ARG A 26 -16.05 -2.76 12.82
CA ARG A 26 -17.23 -2.97 11.96
C ARG A 26 -18.41 -2.08 12.36
N ALA A 27 -18.58 -1.80 13.65
CA ALA A 27 -19.63 -0.90 14.15
C ALA A 27 -19.29 0.59 13.98
N CYS A 28 -18.06 0.94 13.60
CA CYS A 28 -17.63 2.33 13.48
C CYS A 28 -18.39 3.05 12.36
N THR A 29 -19.13 4.10 12.73
CA THR A 29 -19.92 4.93 11.80
C THR A 29 -19.10 6.04 11.14
N ASN A 30 -17.90 6.32 11.65
CA ASN A 30 -17.00 7.34 11.11
C ASN A 30 -16.18 6.78 9.93
N VAL A 31 -16.87 6.60 8.80
CA VAL A 31 -16.28 6.09 7.56
C VAL A 31 -15.59 7.23 6.82
N LEU A 32 -14.27 7.10 6.62
CA LEU A 32 -13.47 8.04 5.85
C LEU A 32 -13.51 7.74 4.35
N TRP A 33 -13.58 6.44 4.01
CA TRP A 33 -13.60 5.98 2.63
C TRP A 33 -14.15 4.55 2.53
N GLU A 34 -14.85 4.24 1.44
CA GLU A 34 -15.33 2.89 1.14
C GLU A 34 -15.45 2.70 -0.38
N ALA A 35 -14.77 1.70 -0.93
CA ALA A 35 -15.00 1.24 -2.29
C ALA A 35 -14.48 -0.18 -2.51
N ARG A 36 -15.12 -0.90 -3.44
CA ARG A 36 -14.61 -2.17 -4.02
C ARG A 36 -14.16 -3.19 -2.96
N GLY A 37 -14.90 -3.38 -1.86
CA GLY A 37 -14.54 -4.37 -0.83
C GLY A 37 -13.37 -3.95 0.07
N SER A 38 -13.09 -2.65 0.17
CA SER A 38 -12.22 -2.04 1.17
C SER A 38 -12.91 -0.84 1.81
N LYS A 39 -12.75 -0.70 3.12
CA LYS A 39 -13.31 0.37 3.94
C LYS A 39 -12.25 0.93 4.88
N VAL A 40 -12.26 2.24 5.09
CA VAL A 40 -11.37 2.96 6.00
C VAL A 40 -12.23 3.70 7.02
N VAL A 41 -12.05 3.38 8.30
CA VAL A 41 -12.80 4.00 9.42
C VAL A 41 -11.87 4.69 10.40
N ALA A 42 -12.26 5.86 10.89
CA ALA A 42 -11.56 6.56 11.96
C ALA A 42 -12.18 6.18 13.30
N VAL A 43 -11.62 5.14 13.93
CA VAL A 43 -12.13 4.58 15.19
C VAL A 43 -12.05 5.59 16.34
N ASN A 44 -10.95 6.35 16.41
CA ASN A 44 -10.79 7.44 17.36
C ASN A 44 -9.82 8.51 16.82
N ASN A 45 -9.33 9.42 17.68
CA ASN A 45 -8.42 10.48 17.27
C ASN A 45 -6.99 9.99 16.93
N ASN A 46 -6.62 8.78 17.33
CA ASN A 46 -5.28 8.24 17.16
C ASN A 46 -5.23 7.05 16.18
N ILE A 47 -6.37 6.42 15.90
CA ILE A 47 -6.45 5.17 15.14
C ILE A 47 -7.41 5.31 13.95
N VAL A 48 -6.91 4.89 12.80
CA VAL A 48 -7.68 4.58 11.59
C VAL A 48 -7.47 3.11 11.26
N VAL A 49 -8.52 2.45 10.75
CA VAL A 49 -8.45 1.06 10.34
C VAL A 49 -8.89 0.95 8.90
N LYS A 50 -8.02 0.38 8.06
CA LYS A 50 -8.37 -0.07 6.71
C LYS A 50 -8.68 -1.56 6.77
N TYR A 51 -9.85 -1.97 6.29
CA TYR A 51 -10.24 -3.37 6.29
C TYR A 51 -11.08 -3.78 5.08
N GLY A 52 -11.14 -5.09 4.84
CA GLY A 52 -11.99 -5.70 3.82
C GLY A 52 -11.28 -6.77 2.99
N VAL A 53 -12.04 -7.42 2.12
CA VAL A 53 -11.59 -8.55 1.28
C VAL A 53 -10.57 -8.16 0.22
N ARG A 54 -10.49 -6.88 -0.14
CA ARG A 54 -9.49 -6.33 -1.08
C ARG A 54 -8.35 -5.59 -0.41
N VAL A 55 -8.25 -5.68 0.91
CA VAL A 55 -7.11 -5.16 1.64
C VAL A 55 -6.04 -6.24 1.70
N GLU A 56 -4.80 -5.84 1.52
CA GLU A 56 -3.69 -6.75 1.21
C GLU A 56 -2.53 -6.53 2.17
N THR A 57 -1.79 -7.60 2.47
CA THR A 57 -0.74 -7.60 3.48
C THR A 57 0.48 -6.79 3.09
N TRP A 58 0.77 -6.66 1.79
CA TRP A 58 1.90 -5.87 1.30
C TRP A 58 1.82 -4.39 1.69
N GLU A 59 0.63 -3.84 1.90
CA GLU A 59 0.46 -2.47 2.39
C GLU A 59 0.99 -2.33 3.82
N GLY A 60 0.69 -3.31 4.69
CA GLY A 60 1.24 -3.35 6.04
C GLY A 60 2.76 -3.56 6.04
N GLN A 61 3.28 -4.46 5.20
CA GLN A 61 4.73 -4.65 5.04
C GLN A 61 5.42 -3.34 4.60
N ALA A 62 4.82 -2.60 3.66
CA ALA A 62 5.35 -1.32 3.21
C ALA A 62 5.40 -0.28 4.32
N LEU A 63 4.36 -0.18 5.16
CA LEU A 63 4.37 0.75 6.30
C LEU A 63 5.47 0.42 7.32
N ILE A 64 5.65 -0.87 7.65
CA ILE A 64 6.71 -1.30 8.57
C ILE A 64 8.09 -1.01 7.96
N TYR A 65 8.28 -1.29 6.67
CA TYR A 65 9.53 -1.01 5.98
C TYR A 65 9.88 0.48 5.97
N LEU A 66 8.90 1.34 5.66
CA LEU A 66 9.12 2.79 5.67
C LEU A 66 9.47 3.27 7.09
N GLU A 67 8.79 2.78 8.13
CA GLU A 67 9.10 3.16 9.51
C GLU A 67 10.52 2.75 9.94
N GLN A 68 10.99 1.56 9.52
CA GLN A 68 12.28 1.01 9.96
C GLN A 68 13.46 1.45 9.08
N CYS A 69 13.26 1.58 7.77
CA CYS A 69 14.34 1.72 6.80
C CYS A 69 14.34 3.07 6.08
N VAL A 70 13.23 3.82 6.08
CA VAL A 70 13.11 5.10 5.37
C VAL A 70 12.33 6.14 6.22
N PRO A 71 12.79 6.45 7.45
CA PRO A 71 12.02 7.24 8.41
C PRO A 71 11.76 8.69 7.99
N GLU A 72 12.43 9.19 6.96
CA GLU A 72 12.15 10.49 6.33
C GLU A 72 10.78 10.52 5.63
N VAL A 73 10.24 9.35 5.28
CA VAL A 73 8.92 9.21 4.69
C VAL A 73 7.89 9.17 5.82
N LEU A 74 7.11 10.25 5.92
CA LEU A 74 6.07 10.39 6.95
C LEU A 74 4.82 9.57 6.61
N ALA A 75 4.95 8.25 6.65
CA ALA A 75 3.84 7.30 6.50
C ALA A 75 3.16 7.04 7.86
N PRO A 76 1.87 6.64 7.86
CA PRO A 76 1.21 6.14 9.07
C PRO A 76 1.95 4.96 9.67
N ARG A 77 2.15 4.95 10.98
CA ARG A 77 2.67 3.77 11.68
C ARG A 77 1.64 2.66 11.71
N LEU A 78 2.05 1.42 11.44
CA LEU A 78 1.18 0.26 11.57
C LEU A 78 1.22 -0.27 13.01
N TYR A 79 0.07 -0.30 13.68
CA TYR A 79 -0.05 -0.79 15.04
C TYR A 79 -0.37 -2.28 15.11
N ALA A 80 -1.22 -2.76 14.21
CA ALA A 80 -1.54 -4.17 14.07
C ALA A 80 -1.99 -4.50 12.65
N MET A 81 -1.78 -5.75 12.26
CA MET A 81 -2.29 -6.31 11.02
C MET A 81 -2.72 -7.76 11.27
N HIS A 82 -3.94 -8.10 10.90
CA HIS A 82 -4.48 -9.46 11.09
C HIS A 82 -5.57 -9.78 10.07
N CYS A 83 -5.95 -11.05 10.01
CA CYS A 83 -7.04 -11.53 9.16
C CYS A 83 -8.18 -12.08 10.01
N GLU A 84 -9.41 -11.90 9.54
CA GLU A 84 -10.57 -12.63 10.03
C GLU A 84 -11.40 -13.09 8.82
N SER A 85 -11.57 -14.40 8.67
CA SER A 85 -12.11 -15.00 7.45
C SER A 85 -11.29 -14.57 6.21
N ASP A 86 -11.93 -13.94 5.22
CA ASP A 86 -11.33 -13.41 3.99
C ASP A 86 -10.98 -11.92 4.07
N GLU A 87 -11.30 -11.25 5.18
CA GLU A 87 -11.00 -9.84 5.40
C GLU A 87 -9.65 -9.66 6.08
N ARG A 88 -8.91 -8.65 5.63
CA ARG A 88 -7.69 -8.19 6.30
C ARG A 88 -7.95 -6.87 6.99
N PHE A 89 -7.28 -6.63 8.10
CA PHE A 89 -7.43 -5.44 8.93
C PHE A 89 -6.04 -4.83 9.17
N LEU A 90 -5.87 -3.57 8.80
CA LEU A 90 -4.67 -2.78 9.03
C LEU A 90 -5.04 -1.67 10.00
N VAL A 91 -4.62 -1.82 11.25
CA VAL A 91 -4.81 -0.83 12.31
C VAL A 91 -3.59 0.07 12.32
N MET A 92 -3.77 1.36 12.04
CA MET A 92 -2.68 2.30 11.81
C MET A 92 -2.92 3.66 12.47
N GLN A 93 -1.84 4.41 12.60
CA GLN A 93 -1.85 5.79 13.11
C GLN A 93 -2.80 6.66 12.28
N ARG A 94 -3.69 7.38 12.96
CA ARG A 94 -4.48 8.44 12.34
C ARG A 94 -3.64 9.71 12.23
N ILE A 95 -3.30 10.09 11.01
CA ILE A 95 -2.69 11.38 10.71
C ILE A 95 -3.81 12.38 10.42
N HIS A 96 -3.86 13.46 11.19
CA HIS A 96 -4.81 14.54 10.96
C HIS A 96 -4.28 15.47 9.88
N GLY A 97 -5.15 15.86 8.96
CA GLY A 97 -4.81 16.77 7.88
C GLY A 97 -5.99 16.96 6.95
N VAL A 98 -5.80 17.87 5.99
CA VAL A 98 -6.73 18.09 4.89
C VAL A 98 -6.09 17.63 3.58
N PRO A 99 -6.84 16.96 2.69
CA PRO A 99 -6.30 16.53 1.41
C PRO A 99 -5.73 17.70 0.61
N LEU A 100 -4.51 17.56 0.08
CA LEU A 100 -3.82 18.64 -0.63
C LEU A 100 -4.64 19.18 -1.83
N ASN A 101 -5.36 18.31 -2.54
CA ASN A 101 -6.23 18.71 -3.65
C ASN A 101 -7.35 19.67 -3.24
N SER A 102 -7.81 19.62 -1.99
CA SER A 102 -8.83 20.54 -1.48
C SER A 102 -8.29 21.95 -1.22
N LEU A 103 -6.99 22.06 -0.91
CA LEU A 103 -6.33 23.33 -0.65
C LEU A 103 -5.58 23.89 -1.87
N TRP A 104 -5.21 23.05 -2.84
CA TRP A 104 -4.24 23.41 -3.88
C TRP A 104 -4.59 24.69 -4.64
N SER A 105 -5.88 24.92 -4.93
CA SER A 105 -6.32 26.12 -5.64
C SER A 105 -6.24 27.40 -4.79
N SER A 106 -6.31 27.30 -3.46
CA SER A 106 -6.26 28.46 -2.56
C SER A 106 -4.86 28.83 -2.08
N LEU A 107 -3.87 27.94 -2.27
CA LEU A 107 -2.50 28.19 -1.84
C LEU A 107 -1.80 29.27 -2.69
N ALA A 108 -1.06 30.14 -2.03
CA ALA A 108 -0.16 31.09 -2.67
C ALA A 108 0.99 30.36 -3.40
N PRO A 109 1.62 30.99 -4.41
CA PRO A 109 2.74 30.38 -5.13
C PRO A 109 3.86 29.88 -4.21
N SER A 110 4.28 30.69 -3.22
CA SER A 110 5.33 30.31 -2.28
C SER A 110 4.95 29.09 -1.41
N GLU A 111 3.69 28.97 -1.01
CA GLU A 111 3.22 27.81 -0.23
C GLU A 111 3.23 26.54 -1.08
N LYS A 112 2.93 26.66 -2.38
CA LYS A 112 3.05 25.53 -3.33
C LYS A 112 4.50 25.11 -3.49
N ASP A 113 5.42 26.08 -3.62
CA ASP A 113 6.85 25.80 -3.74
C ASP A 113 7.39 25.08 -2.50
N ASP A 114 6.97 25.49 -1.30
CA ASP A 114 7.33 24.83 -0.04
C ASP A 114 6.80 23.39 0.01
N ILE A 115 5.55 23.15 -0.42
CA ILE A 115 4.95 21.81 -0.47
C ILE A 115 5.66 20.92 -1.50
N ILE A 116 5.95 21.45 -2.69
CA ILE A 116 6.67 20.73 -3.74
C ILE A 116 8.06 20.32 -3.23
N THR A 117 8.77 21.22 -2.56
CA THR A 117 10.09 20.93 -1.96
C THR A 117 10.00 19.78 -0.96
N LYS A 118 9.00 19.79 -0.08
CA LYS A 118 8.77 18.69 0.88
C LYS A 118 8.45 17.36 0.18
N LEU A 119 7.59 17.39 -0.84
CA LEU A 119 7.26 16.19 -1.61
C LEU A 119 8.49 15.63 -2.32
N GLN A 120 9.32 16.48 -2.92
CA GLN A 120 10.59 16.08 -3.55
C GLN A 120 11.49 15.35 -2.55
N GLN A 121 11.67 15.92 -1.35
CA GLN A 121 12.46 15.28 -0.29
C GLN A 121 11.93 13.89 0.08
N VAL A 122 10.61 13.74 0.22
CA VAL A 122 9.97 12.45 0.52
C VAL A 122 10.16 11.44 -0.62
N PHE A 123 9.96 11.84 -1.87
CA PHE A 123 10.17 10.96 -3.03
C PHE A 123 11.65 10.58 -3.20
N ASP A 124 12.56 11.51 -2.95
CA ASP A 124 13.99 11.24 -3.03
C ASP A 124 14.45 10.28 -1.94
N ALA A 125 13.89 10.38 -0.73
CA ALA A 125 14.12 9.40 0.34
C ALA A 125 13.64 8.00 -0.09
N MET A 126 12.41 7.89 -0.62
CA MET A 126 11.89 6.60 -1.12
C MET A 126 12.74 6.01 -2.25
N ARG A 127 13.22 6.84 -3.19
CA ARG A 127 14.07 6.37 -4.31
C ARG A 127 15.47 5.96 -3.88
N LYS A 128 16.00 6.55 -2.81
CA LYS A 128 17.30 6.21 -2.23
C LYS A 128 17.25 4.97 -1.34
N ALA A 129 16.05 4.54 -0.93
CA ALA A 129 15.89 3.33 -0.14
C ALA A 129 16.54 2.15 -0.88
N GLU A 130 17.44 1.45 -0.19
CA GLU A 130 18.10 0.28 -0.76
C GLU A 130 17.07 -0.83 -0.99
N CYS A 131 17.16 -1.56 -2.09
CA CYS A 131 16.33 -2.74 -2.28
C CYS A 131 16.75 -3.78 -1.22
N PRO A 132 15.82 -4.35 -0.44
CA PRO A 132 16.21 -5.24 0.63
C PRO A 132 16.78 -6.59 0.16
N TRP A 133 16.55 -6.92 -1.11
CA TRP A 133 17.04 -8.13 -1.76
C TRP A 133 17.78 -7.77 -3.05
N PRO A 134 18.92 -8.42 -3.34
CA PRO A 134 19.68 -8.17 -4.55
C PRO A 134 18.88 -8.55 -5.80
N ASP A 135 18.97 -7.72 -6.84
CA ASP A 135 18.35 -7.93 -8.15
C ASP A 135 16.84 -8.27 -8.10
N PHE A 136 16.12 -7.73 -7.12
CA PHE A 136 14.72 -8.08 -6.87
C PHE A 136 13.75 -6.97 -7.25
N PHE A 137 12.70 -7.34 -8.00
CA PHE A 137 11.58 -6.48 -8.35
C PHE A 137 10.27 -7.16 -7.95
N GLY A 138 9.69 -6.76 -6.82
CA GLY A 138 8.48 -7.35 -6.27
C GLY A 138 7.97 -6.62 -5.04
N GLY A 139 7.02 -7.24 -4.34
CA GLY A 139 6.51 -6.73 -3.07
C GLY A 139 7.49 -6.93 -1.91
N LEU A 140 7.34 -6.11 -0.86
CA LEU A 140 8.07 -6.27 0.40
C LEU A 140 7.64 -7.51 1.21
N ASP A 141 6.67 -8.27 0.74
CA ASP A 141 6.36 -9.62 1.22
C ASP A 141 7.17 -10.72 0.50
N GLY A 142 8.10 -10.33 -0.41
CA GLY A 142 8.83 -11.25 -1.28
C GLY A 142 7.98 -11.75 -2.46
N GLY A 143 6.76 -11.25 -2.61
CA GLY A 143 5.80 -11.68 -3.61
C GLY A 143 5.89 -10.90 -4.93
N PRO A 144 4.88 -11.10 -5.80
CA PRO A 144 4.74 -10.40 -7.06
C PRO A 144 4.67 -8.87 -6.92
N LEU A 145 4.75 -8.14 -8.02
CA LEU A 145 4.67 -6.68 -7.99
C LEU A 145 3.20 -6.21 -7.93
N PRO A 146 2.71 -5.64 -6.82
CA PRO A 146 1.30 -5.31 -6.63
C PRO A 146 0.91 -4.00 -7.33
N HIS A 147 1.04 -3.98 -8.66
CA HIS A 147 0.76 -2.83 -9.51
C HIS A 147 -0.13 -3.23 -10.68
N TYR A 148 -1.11 -2.40 -11.04
CA TYR A 148 -2.15 -2.76 -12.04
C TYR A 148 -1.58 -3.14 -13.42
N LEU A 149 -0.42 -2.59 -13.80
CA LEU A 149 0.29 -2.95 -15.05
C LEU A 149 0.81 -4.39 -15.05
N PHE A 150 0.96 -4.99 -13.87
CA PHE A 150 1.42 -6.35 -13.65
C PHE A 150 0.29 -7.28 -13.22
N TYR A 151 -0.97 -6.83 -13.22
CA TYR A 151 -2.09 -7.76 -13.05
C TYR A 151 -2.14 -8.68 -14.26
N SER A 152 -2.10 -10.00 -14.04
CA SER A 152 -1.99 -10.99 -15.12
C SER A 152 -3.13 -10.86 -16.12
N GLN A 153 -2.78 -10.75 -17.40
CA GLN A 153 -3.74 -10.67 -18.51
C GLN A 153 -3.94 -12.01 -19.21
N ARG A 154 -3.03 -12.95 -18.96
CA ARG A 154 -3.06 -14.33 -19.45
C ARG A 154 -3.99 -15.12 -18.50
N GLY A 155 -5.09 -15.64 -19.07
CA GLY A 155 -6.22 -16.25 -18.33
C GLY A 155 -5.99 -17.70 -17.91
N ASP A 156 -4.77 -18.18 -18.09
CA ASP A 156 -4.24 -19.48 -17.76
C ASP A 156 -3.69 -19.45 -16.32
N ASP A 157 -4.55 -19.83 -15.38
CA ASP A 157 -4.30 -20.23 -13.98
C ASP A 157 -3.46 -19.30 -13.06
N HIS A 158 -3.05 -18.13 -13.56
CA HIS A 158 -2.33 -17.12 -12.81
C HIS A 158 -3.28 -15.99 -12.39
N GLU A 159 -4.19 -16.29 -11.45
CA GLU A 159 -4.87 -15.22 -10.72
C GLU A 159 -3.84 -14.43 -9.90
N GLY A 160 -3.76 -13.12 -10.13
CA GLY A 160 -2.93 -12.22 -9.34
C GLY A 160 -2.00 -11.33 -10.15
N PHE A 161 -0.90 -10.93 -9.53
CA PHE A 161 0.12 -10.06 -10.11
C PHE A 161 1.31 -10.87 -10.59
N LEU A 162 2.02 -10.36 -11.61
CA LEU A 162 3.24 -10.92 -12.15
C LEU A 162 4.45 -10.56 -11.28
N GLY A 163 5.47 -11.43 -11.36
CA GLY A 163 6.69 -11.33 -10.57
C GLY A 163 6.69 -12.28 -9.37
N PRO A 164 7.66 -12.13 -8.45
CA PRO A 164 8.76 -11.17 -8.50
C PRO A 164 9.70 -11.41 -9.69
N PHE A 165 10.48 -10.41 -10.06
CA PHE A 165 11.48 -10.52 -11.12
C PHE A 165 12.90 -10.41 -10.56
N SER A 166 13.81 -11.20 -11.13
CA SER A 166 15.20 -11.34 -10.67
C SER A 166 16.19 -10.41 -11.37
N ASN A 167 15.72 -9.48 -12.21
CA ASN A 167 16.51 -8.42 -12.84
C ASN A 167 15.60 -7.52 -13.70
N GLU A 168 16.18 -6.40 -14.17
CA GLU A 168 15.51 -5.43 -15.04
C GLU A 168 15.00 -6.05 -16.34
N SER A 169 15.78 -6.92 -16.99
CA SER A 169 15.37 -7.56 -18.25
C SER A 169 14.10 -8.40 -18.08
N ALA A 170 14.03 -9.19 -16.99
CA ALA A 170 12.85 -9.97 -16.64
C ALA A 170 11.65 -9.08 -16.31
N PHE A 171 11.86 -7.98 -15.56
CA PHE A 171 10.83 -6.99 -15.25
C PHE A 171 10.25 -6.35 -16.50
N VAL A 172 11.10 -5.84 -17.40
CA VAL A 172 10.70 -5.20 -18.66
C VAL A 172 9.99 -6.20 -19.57
N THR A 173 10.52 -7.42 -19.68
CA THR A 173 9.88 -8.49 -20.46
C THR A 173 8.48 -8.80 -19.91
N GLY A 174 8.35 -8.97 -18.60
CA GLY A 174 7.06 -9.21 -17.95
C GLY A 174 6.04 -8.11 -18.23
N LEU A 175 6.46 -6.84 -18.16
CA LEU A 175 5.61 -5.69 -18.48
C LEU A 175 5.16 -5.70 -19.95
N VAL A 176 6.09 -5.88 -20.89
CA VAL A 176 5.80 -5.85 -22.34
C VAL A 176 4.89 -7.02 -22.74
N GLU A 177 5.18 -8.23 -22.27
CA GLU A 177 4.39 -9.42 -22.57
C GLU A 177 2.97 -9.33 -21.99
N ASN A 178 2.83 -8.79 -20.77
CA ASN A 178 1.52 -8.58 -20.16
C ASN A 178 0.69 -7.54 -20.93
N TYR A 179 1.34 -6.48 -21.41
CA TYR A 179 0.70 -5.49 -22.25
C TYR A 179 0.26 -6.07 -23.60
N ARG A 180 1.09 -6.90 -24.25
CA ARG A 180 0.70 -7.61 -25.48
C ARG A 180 -0.54 -8.48 -25.26
N ALA A 181 -0.55 -9.27 -24.19
CA ALA A 181 -1.69 -10.09 -23.81
C ALA A 181 -2.97 -9.27 -23.56
N LEU A 182 -2.86 -8.08 -22.93
CA LEU A 182 -4.00 -7.17 -22.76
C LEU A 182 -4.59 -6.73 -24.11
N ILE A 183 -3.73 -6.40 -25.08
CA ILE A 183 -4.16 -5.94 -26.40
C ILE A 183 -4.84 -7.07 -27.18
N GLU A 184 -4.25 -8.27 -27.18
CA GLU A 184 -4.82 -9.46 -27.82
C GLU A 184 -6.19 -9.81 -27.23
N LYS A 185 -6.31 -9.84 -25.90
CA LYS A 185 -7.60 -10.09 -25.21
C LYS A 185 -8.67 -9.10 -25.64
N LYS A 186 -8.33 -7.80 -25.72
CA LYS A 186 -9.26 -6.75 -26.18
C LYS A 186 -9.67 -6.90 -27.65
N GLN A 187 -8.83 -7.46 -28.50
CA GLN A 187 -9.17 -7.76 -29.90
C GLN A 187 -10.12 -8.95 -29.98
N THR A 188 -9.85 -10.02 -29.24
CA THR A 188 -10.68 -11.23 -29.22
C THR A 188 -12.07 -10.98 -28.59
N SER A 189 -12.18 -10.12 -27.57
CA SER A 189 -13.48 -9.78 -26.95
C SER A 189 -14.35 -8.83 -27.79
N ARG A 190 -13.88 -8.35 -28.94
CA ARG A 190 -14.63 -7.48 -29.87
C ARG A 190 -15.21 -8.23 -31.08
N LEU A 191 -14.90 -9.52 -31.21
CA LEU A 191 -15.45 -10.44 -32.21
C LEU A 191 -16.55 -11.29 -31.56
#